data_AF-A0A1R1MHF4-F1
#
_entry.id   AF-A0A1R1MHF4-F1
#
_cell.length_a   1.000
_cell.length_b   1.000
_cell.length_c   1.000
_cell.angle_alpha   90.00
_cell.angle_beta   90.00
_cell.angle_gamma   90.00
#
_symmetry.space_group_name_H-M   'P 1'
#
loop_
_entity.id
_entity.type
_entity.pdbx_description
1 polymer ?
#
loop_
_entity_poly.entity_id
_entity_poly.type
_entity_poly.pdbx_seq_one_letter_code
_entity_poly.pdbx_strand_id
1 'polypeptide(L)'
;MPTDSSFKRLAIQSRKNLRVWVEGRPVEVMEGDSAAAVMLAQGELPTRTTAVSATPRAPYCMMGVCFECLMEIDGVANSQGCMTPVREGMRINRQQGAKTLKETSALDKNSTSNKSSKNNTLNNNDILNEANGQDTAIEPKRTVVEDTL
;
A
#
# COMPACT_ATOMS: atom_id res chain seq x y z
N MET A 1 -5.92 11.79 3.59
CA MET A 1 -7.21 11.26 4.08
C MET A 1 -6.89 10.17 5.09
N PRO A 2 -7.54 10.14 6.26
CA PRO A 2 -7.37 9.05 7.22
C PRO A 2 -7.67 7.71 6.54
N THR A 3 -6.83 6.73 6.80
CA THR A 3 -6.85 5.39 6.19
C THR A 3 -7.84 4.44 6.87
N ASP A 4 -8.69 4.98 7.76
CA ASP A 4 -9.58 4.21 8.61
C ASP A 4 -10.73 3.63 7.78
N SER A 5 -10.52 2.39 7.33
CA SER A 5 -11.56 1.59 6.70
C SER A 5 -12.62 1.22 7.73
N SER A 6 -13.88 1.60 7.48
CA SER A 6 -15.03 1.19 8.28
C SER A 6 -15.48 -0.25 7.99
N PHE A 7 -14.70 -1.01 7.22
CA PHE A 7 -15.02 -2.38 6.85
C PHE A 7 -15.01 -3.28 8.09
N LYS A 8 -16.20 -3.75 8.46
CA LYS A 8 -16.37 -4.69 9.56
C LYS A 8 -16.83 -6.02 9.01
N ARG A 9 -16.09 -7.07 9.34
CA ARG A 9 -16.50 -8.44 9.06
C ARG A 9 -17.74 -8.75 9.91
N LEU A 10 -18.79 -9.25 9.28
CA LEU A 10 -19.95 -9.77 10.01
C LEU A 10 -19.57 -11.06 10.74
N ALA A 11 -20.02 -11.20 11.97
CA ALA A 11 -19.82 -12.40 12.77
C ALA A 11 -20.75 -13.51 12.27
N ILE A 12 -20.38 -14.18 11.18
CA ILE A 12 -21.16 -15.29 10.61
C ILE A 12 -20.24 -16.50 10.40
N GLN A 13 -20.61 -17.59 11.10
CA GLN A 13 -20.10 -18.97 11.04
C GLN A 13 -18.65 -19.25 11.47
N SER A 14 -18.45 -20.48 11.98
CA SER A 14 -17.18 -21.09 12.33
C SER A 14 -16.35 -21.39 11.08
N ARG A 15 -15.76 -20.36 10.49
CA ARG A 15 -14.80 -20.51 9.38
C ARG A 15 -13.42 -20.80 9.94
N LYS A 16 -12.64 -21.59 9.21
CA LYS A 16 -11.25 -21.91 9.58
C LYS A 16 -10.42 -20.62 9.55
N ASN A 17 -9.60 -20.41 10.59
CA ASN A 17 -8.60 -19.36 10.59
C ASN A 17 -7.41 -19.75 9.72
N LEU A 18 -6.92 -18.79 8.94
CA LEU A 18 -5.72 -18.89 8.12
C LEU A 18 -4.76 -17.77 8.53
N ARG A 19 -3.46 -18.00 8.38
CA ARG A 19 -2.45 -16.96 8.53
C ARG A 19 -1.96 -16.50 7.17
N VAL A 20 -2.03 -15.19 6.92
CA VAL A 20 -1.47 -14.54 5.73
C VAL A 20 -0.47 -13.47 6.15
N TRP A 21 0.26 -12.92 5.18
CA TRP A 21 1.22 -11.83 5.37
C TRP A 21 0.74 -10.61 4.59
N VAL A 22 0.48 -9.50 5.28
CA VAL A 22 0.06 -8.23 4.68
C VAL A 22 1.15 -7.20 4.91
N GLU A 23 1.74 -6.66 3.84
CA GLU A 23 2.88 -5.73 3.95
C GLU A 23 3.98 -6.28 4.88
N GLY A 24 4.25 -7.59 4.79
CA GLY A 24 5.23 -8.29 5.63
C GLY A 24 4.81 -8.56 7.09
N ARG A 25 3.60 -8.19 7.52
CA ARG A 25 3.07 -8.49 8.86
C ARG A 25 2.13 -9.70 8.85
N PRO A 26 2.24 -10.62 9.81
CA PRO A 26 1.31 -11.74 9.91
C PRO A 26 -0.08 -11.25 10.35
N VAL A 27 -1.13 -11.70 9.65
CA VAL A 27 -2.53 -11.36 9.93
C VAL A 27 -3.35 -12.65 9.96
N GLU A 28 -4.17 -12.82 10.99
CA GLU A 28 -5.17 -13.89 11.05
C GLU A 28 -6.43 -13.48 10.28
N VAL A 29 -6.87 -14.35 9.38
CA VAL A 29 -8.00 -14.13 8.49
C VAL A 29 -8.87 -15.39 8.45
N MET A 30 -10.06 -15.28 7.88
CA MET A 30 -10.96 -16.43 7.77
C MET A 30 -10.91 -16.99 6.34
N GLU A 31 -10.95 -18.31 6.21
CA GLU A 31 -11.17 -18.96 4.93
C GLU A 31 -12.40 -18.38 4.22
N GLY A 32 -12.28 -18.18 2.90
CA GLY A 32 -13.32 -17.53 2.08
C GLY A 32 -13.24 -16.00 2.04
N ASP A 33 -12.41 -15.36 2.86
CA ASP A 33 -12.10 -13.95 2.65
C ASP A 33 -11.35 -13.76 1.32
N SER A 34 -11.56 -12.63 0.65
CA SER A 34 -10.73 -12.23 -0.48
C SER A 34 -9.54 -11.38 -0.01
N ALA A 35 -8.46 -11.35 -0.77
CA ALA A 35 -7.30 -10.50 -0.46
C ALA A 35 -7.70 -9.02 -0.29
N ALA A 36 -8.66 -8.53 -1.09
CA ALA A 36 -9.21 -7.19 -0.93
C ALA A 36 -9.96 -6.99 0.39
N ALA A 37 -10.78 -7.96 0.81
CA ALA A 37 -11.48 -7.88 2.09
C ALA A 37 -10.49 -7.87 3.27
N VAL A 38 -9.37 -8.58 3.16
CA VAL A 38 -8.30 -8.56 4.16
C VAL A 38 -7.67 -7.17 4.26
N MET A 39 -7.24 -6.58 3.13
CA MET A 39 -6.65 -5.23 3.14
C MET A 39 -7.62 -4.19 3.71
N LEU A 40 -8.91 -4.26 3.35
CA LEU A 40 -9.95 -3.41 3.91
C LEU A 40 -10.12 -3.61 5.42
N ALA A 41 -10.16 -4.84 5.91
CA ALA A 41 -10.30 -5.14 7.34
C ALA A 41 -9.09 -4.72 8.17
N GLN A 42 -7.90 -4.67 7.56
CA GLN A 42 -6.67 -4.21 8.21
C GLN A 42 -6.44 -2.69 8.07
N GLY A 43 -7.29 -1.97 7.33
CA GLY A 43 -7.08 -0.54 7.05
C GLY A 43 -5.88 -0.28 6.14
N GLU A 44 -5.46 -1.27 5.35
CA GLU A 44 -4.27 -1.19 4.49
C GLU A 44 -4.60 -0.54 3.14
N LEU A 45 -5.00 0.72 3.22
CA LEU A 45 -5.34 1.53 2.06
C LEU A 45 -4.26 2.61 1.82
N PRO A 46 -4.15 3.12 0.59
CA PRO A 46 -4.66 2.54 -0.65
C PRO A 46 -3.99 1.19 -0.98
N THR A 47 -4.66 0.35 -1.76
CA THR A 47 -4.10 -0.95 -2.20
C THR A 47 -3.26 -0.81 -3.46
N ARG A 48 -3.44 0.27 -4.22
CA ARG A 48 -2.60 0.61 -5.38
C ARG A 48 -2.50 2.10 -5.64
N THR A 49 -1.58 2.46 -6.53
CA THR A 49 -1.57 3.76 -7.22
C THR A 49 -1.80 3.57 -8.72
N THR A 50 -2.43 4.55 -9.38
CA THR A 50 -2.57 4.53 -10.84
C THR A 50 -1.22 4.70 -11.53
N ALA A 51 -1.01 4.03 -12.66
CA ALA A 51 0.30 3.98 -13.32
C ALA A 51 0.82 5.35 -13.80
N VAL A 52 -0.08 6.25 -14.21
CA VAL A 52 0.30 7.55 -14.80
C VAL A 52 0.35 8.66 -13.75
N SER A 53 -0.75 8.83 -13.01
CA SER A 53 -0.92 9.95 -12.08
C SER A 53 -0.60 9.62 -10.63
N ALA A 54 -0.14 8.40 -10.34
CA ALA A 54 0.13 7.90 -8.99
C ALA A 54 -1.04 8.09 -8.00
N THR A 55 -2.28 8.19 -8.50
CA THR A 55 -3.45 8.48 -7.68
C THR A 55 -3.79 7.25 -6.84
N PRO A 56 -3.99 7.39 -5.52
CA PRO A 56 -4.29 6.28 -4.63
C PRO A 56 -5.67 5.69 -4.96
N ARG A 57 -5.75 4.35 -4.96
CA ARG A 57 -6.99 3.61 -5.22
C ARG A 57 -7.17 2.48 -4.22
N ALA A 58 -8.44 2.19 -3.91
CA ALA A 58 -8.86 1.19 -2.95
C ALA A 58 -9.92 0.26 -3.58
N PRO A 59 -10.14 -0.94 -3.03
CA PRO A 59 -11.21 -1.81 -3.49
C PRO A 59 -12.57 -1.10 -3.46
N TYR A 60 -13.29 -1.14 -4.58
CA TYR A 60 -14.55 -0.42 -4.74
C TYR A 60 -15.71 -1.37 -5.07
N CYS A 61 -15.71 -1.98 -6.27
CA CYS A 61 -16.86 -2.78 -6.70
C CYS A 61 -16.95 -4.18 -6.08
N MET A 62 -15.84 -4.73 -5.58
CA MET A 62 -15.74 -6.11 -5.06
C MET A 62 -16.22 -7.22 -6.03
N MET A 63 -16.29 -6.93 -7.34
CA MET A 63 -16.80 -7.84 -8.39
C MET A 63 -15.80 -8.05 -9.53
N GLY A 64 -14.58 -7.54 -9.41
CA GLY A 64 -13.53 -7.60 -10.43
C GLY A 64 -13.61 -6.52 -11.52
N VAL A 65 -14.79 -5.96 -11.79
CA VAL A 65 -14.99 -5.09 -12.99
C VAL A 65 -14.25 -3.74 -12.96
N CYS A 66 -13.95 -3.17 -11.78
CA CYS A 66 -13.38 -1.82 -11.70
C CYS A 66 -11.85 -1.76 -11.70
N PHE A 67 -11.16 -2.89 -11.44
CA PHE A 67 -9.70 -2.96 -11.32
C PHE A 67 -9.08 -1.99 -10.29
N GLU A 68 -9.85 -1.49 -9.33
CA GLU A 68 -9.31 -0.62 -8.28
C GLU A 68 -8.62 -1.40 -7.14
N CYS A 69 -8.96 -2.69 -7.01
CA CYS A 69 -8.43 -3.61 -6.00
C CYS A 69 -7.12 -4.33 -6.39
N LEU A 70 -6.39 -3.83 -7.40
CA LEU A 70 -5.16 -4.50 -7.84
C LEU A 70 -4.11 -4.50 -6.72
N MET A 71 -3.41 -5.62 -6.58
CA MET A 71 -2.39 -5.88 -5.57
C MET A 71 -1.27 -6.72 -6.17
N GLU A 72 -0.16 -6.80 -5.45
CA GLU A 72 0.82 -7.87 -5.65
C GLU A 72 0.48 -9.02 -4.71
N ILE A 73 0.20 -10.20 -5.25
CA ILE A 73 -0.12 -11.39 -4.47
C ILE A 73 0.90 -12.47 -4.79
N ASP A 74 1.62 -12.93 -3.76
CA ASP A 74 2.70 -13.92 -3.89
C ASP A 74 3.73 -13.56 -4.98
N GLY A 75 4.07 -12.27 -5.09
CA GLY A 75 4.98 -11.73 -6.11
C GLY A 75 4.36 -11.54 -7.50
N VAL A 76 3.06 -11.82 -7.67
CA VAL A 76 2.33 -11.59 -8.93
C VAL A 76 1.63 -10.23 -8.88
N ALA A 77 2.23 -9.26 -9.57
CA ALA A 77 1.68 -7.92 -9.77
C ALA A 77 0.39 -7.91 -10.60
N ASN A 78 -0.43 -6.87 -10.40
CA ASN A 78 -1.74 -6.67 -11.03
C ASN A 78 -2.75 -7.81 -10.82
N SER A 79 -2.75 -8.41 -9.63
CA SER A 79 -3.74 -9.41 -9.24
C SER A 79 -5.02 -8.75 -8.73
N GLN A 80 -6.21 -9.18 -9.18
CA GLN A 80 -7.50 -8.65 -8.72
C GLN A 80 -7.83 -9.17 -7.31
N GLY A 81 -7.41 -8.44 -6.28
CA GLY A 81 -7.55 -8.89 -4.89
C GLY A 81 -9.00 -9.20 -4.46
N CYS A 82 -10.01 -8.60 -5.08
CA CYS A 82 -11.42 -8.91 -4.77
C CYS A 82 -11.89 -10.26 -5.31
N MET A 83 -11.20 -10.82 -6.30
CA MET A 83 -11.50 -12.13 -6.90
C MET A 83 -10.53 -13.22 -6.44
N THR A 84 -9.58 -12.89 -5.55
CA THR A 84 -8.54 -13.81 -5.07
C THR A 84 -8.87 -14.26 -3.65
N PRO A 85 -9.35 -15.49 -3.43
CA PRO A 85 -9.54 -16.05 -2.10
C PRO A 85 -8.20 -16.20 -1.38
N VAL A 86 -8.18 -15.94 -0.07
CA VAL A 86 -6.98 -16.13 0.74
C VAL A 86 -6.69 -17.60 0.99
N ARG A 87 -5.40 -17.93 1.12
CA ARG A 87 -4.89 -19.26 1.46
C ARG A 87 -3.80 -19.13 2.52
N GLU A 88 -3.55 -20.22 3.24
CA GLU A 88 -2.47 -20.27 4.24
C GLU A 88 -1.13 -19.82 3.65
N GLY A 89 -0.43 -18.96 4.39
CA GLY A 89 0.88 -18.43 4.03
C GLY A 89 0.90 -17.43 2.86
N MET A 90 -0.26 -17.03 2.31
CA MET A 90 -0.33 -16.06 1.21
C MET A 90 0.31 -14.73 1.58
N ARG A 91 1.03 -14.10 0.65
CA ARG A 91 1.62 -12.77 0.80
C ARG A 91 0.84 -11.76 -0.04
N ILE A 92 0.34 -10.70 0.59
CA ILE A 92 -0.49 -9.67 -0.02
C ILE A 92 0.21 -8.33 0.19
N ASN A 93 0.62 -7.69 -0.89
CA ASN A 93 1.25 -6.38 -0.87
C ASN A 93 0.51 -5.38 -1.77
N ARG A 94 0.64 -4.09 -1.47
CA ARG A 94 0.13 -3.00 -2.28
C ARG A 94 0.81 -2.98 -3.65
N GLN A 95 0.04 -2.74 -4.70
CA GLN A 95 0.58 -2.56 -6.05
C GLN A 95 1.14 -1.14 -6.19
N GLN A 96 2.41 -1.02 -6.53
CA GLN A 96 3.03 0.26 -6.83
C GLN A 96 3.16 0.44 -8.34
N GLY A 97 2.53 1.49 -8.88
CA GLY A 97 2.67 1.87 -10.30
C GLY A 97 2.30 0.78 -11.31
N ALA A 98 2.90 0.85 -12.50
CA ALA A 98 2.69 -0.13 -13.56
C ALA A 98 3.45 -1.44 -13.28
N LYS A 99 2.90 -2.55 -13.77
CA LYS A 99 3.60 -3.84 -13.75
C LYS A 99 4.81 -3.81 -14.68
N THR A 100 5.95 -4.27 -14.19
CA THR A 100 7.13 -4.52 -15.01
C THR A 100 6.92 -5.78 -15.85
N LEU A 101 7.08 -5.66 -17.17
CA LEU A 101 7.19 -6.81 -18.05
C LEU A 101 8.59 -7.39 -17.91
N LYS A 102 8.72 -8.66 -17.52
CA LYS A 102 9.99 -9.35 -17.65
C LYS A 102 10.18 -9.67 -19.12
N GLU A 103 11.23 -9.14 -19.74
CA GLU A 103 11.65 -9.55 -21.07
C GLU A 103 11.92 -11.05 -21.03
N THR A 104 11.09 -11.83 -21.72
CA THR A 104 11.36 -13.25 -21.94
C THR A 104 12.50 -13.34 -22.93
N SER A 105 13.69 -13.70 -22.46
CA SER A 105 14.86 -13.92 -23.31
C SER A 105 14.68 -15.18 -24.16
N ALA A 106 13.91 -15.09 -25.23
CA ALA A 106 13.90 -16.04 -26.34
C ALA A 106 13.47 -15.34 -27.63
N LEU A 107 14.48 -14.98 -28.44
CA LEU A 107 14.47 -14.67 -29.88
C LEU A 107 13.72 -13.41 -30.34
N ASP A 108 14.45 -12.28 -30.37
CA ASP A 108 14.40 -11.35 -31.51
C ASP A 108 15.78 -10.71 -31.70
N LYS A 109 16.63 -11.37 -32.52
CA LYS A 109 17.87 -10.78 -33.03
C LYS A 109 17.54 -9.90 -34.24
N ASN A 110 16.90 -8.76 -34.03
CA ASN A 110 16.93 -7.56 -34.89
C ASN A 110 15.82 -6.59 -34.47
N SER A 111 16.06 -5.81 -33.43
CA SER A 111 15.47 -4.48 -33.36
C SER A 111 16.51 -3.51 -32.82
N THR A 112 16.92 -2.65 -33.73
CA THR A 112 17.89 -1.58 -33.61
C THR A 112 17.64 -0.78 -32.33
N SER A 113 18.67 -0.74 -31.49
CA SER A 113 18.83 0.12 -30.34
C SER A 113 18.48 1.57 -30.67
N ASN A 114 17.35 2.08 -30.15
CA ASN A 114 17.20 3.51 -29.88
C ASN A 114 17.04 3.69 -28.37
N LYS A 115 18.20 3.71 -27.70
CA LYS A 115 18.35 3.95 -26.27
C LYS A 115 18.21 5.46 -26.03
N SER A 116 17.02 5.91 -25.67
CA SER A 116 16.85 7.22 -25.07
C SER A 116 15.83 7.16 -23.93
N SER A 117 16.34 6.87 -22.74
CA SER A 117 15.78 7.44 -21.51
C SER A 117 16.94 7.64 -20.54
N LYS A 118 17.68 8.72 -20.78
CA LYS A 118 18.53 9.33 -19.76
C LYS A 118 17.60 10.15 -18.87
N ASN A 119 17.25 9.62 -17.71
CA ASN A 119 16.81 10.49 -16.61
C ASN A 119 17.93 10.56 -15.58
N ASN A 120 18.68 11.64 -15.76
CA ASN A 120 19.75 12.19 -14.97
C ASN A 120 19.27 12.45 -13.53
N THR A 121 19.92 11.83 -12.54
CA THR A 121 19.79 12.21 -11.14
C THR A 121 20.64 13.46 -10.92
N LEU A 122 20.00 14.64 -10.88
CA LEU A 122 20.62 15.79 -10.24
C LEU A 122 20.32 15.68 -8.74
N ASN A 123 21.37 15.31 -8.01
CA ASN A 123 21.42 15.28 -6.56
C ASN A 123 21.80 16.69 -6.10
N ASN A 124 20.92 17.38 -5.38
CA ASN A 124 21.20 18.70 -4.80
C ASN A 124 21.14 18.61 -3.27
N ASN A 125 22.06 17.84 -2.69
CA ASN A 125 22.65 18.24 -1.42
C ASN A 125 23.92 18.97 -1.80
N ASP A 126 23.96 20.28 -1.58
CA ASP A 126 25.14 21.08 -1.21
C ASP A 126 24.87 22.56 -1.53
N ILE A 127 24.77 23.37 -0.46
CA ILE A 127 25.05 24.82 -0.28
C ILE A 127 24.25 25.21 0.98
N LEU A 128 24.79 24.90 2.16
CA LEU A 128 25.52 25.80 3.09
C LEU A 128 24.57 26.82 3.76
N ASN A 129 24.20 26.62 5.02
CA ASN A 129 24.88 27.15 6.22
C ASN A 129 25.17 28.66 6.15
N GLU A 130 24.45 29.43 6.97
CA GLU A 130 24.96 30.36 8.02
C GLU A 130 23.98 31.52 8.24
N ALA A 131 23.33 31.54 9.41
CA ALA A 131 22.97 32.76 10.13
C ALA A 131 22.61 32.40 11.58
N ASN A 132 23.56 32.65 12.47
CA ASN A 132 23.38 32.70 13.93
C ASN A 132 22.30 33.71 14.33
N GLY A 133 21.62 33.45 15.45
CA GLY A 133 20.80 34.46 16.12
C GLY A 133 20.07 33.87 17.33
N GLN A 134 20.71 33.94 18.48
CA GLN A 134 20.16 33.64 19.81
C GLN A 134 18.92 34.50 20.08
N ASP A 135 17.85 33.92 20.63
CA ASP A 135 17.17 34.63 21.72
C ASP A 135 16.42 33.67 22.66
N THR A 136 16.45 34.06 23.92
CA THR A 136 16.20 33.25 25.10
C THR A 136 14.76 33.36 25.61
N ALA A 137 14.24 32.19 26.04
CA ALA A 137 13.46 31.99 27.27
C ALA A 137 11.91 32.17 27.31
N ILE A 138 11.34 31.27 28.13
CA ILE A 138 10.14 31.35 28.98
C ILE A 138 8.87 30.61 28.48
N GLU A 139 8.72 29.37 28.97
CA GLU A 139 7.43 28.69 29.19
C GLU A 139 6.59 29.41 30.27
N PRO A 140 5.26 29.42 30.17
CA PRO A 140 4.40 29.52 31.33
C PRO A 140 3.71 28.19 31.65
N LYS A 141 4.02 27.66 32.83
CA LYS A 141 3.19 26.72 33.58
C LYS A 141 1.82 27.36 33.88
N ARG A 142 0.74 26.60 33.69
CA ARG A 142 -0.56 26.81 34.39
C ARG A 142 -1.27 25.46 34.49
N THR A 143 -1.04 24.73 35.58
CA THR A 143 -1.86 24.68 36.81
C THR A 143 -3.18 23.95 36.61
N VAL A 144 -3.20 22.75 37.21
CA VAL A 144 -4.36 21.90 37.51
C VAL A 144 -5.39 22.70 38.31
N VAL A 145 -6.66 22.60 37.95
CA VAL A 145 -7.78 22.84 38.86
C VAL A 145 -8.62 21.57 38.87
N GLU A 146 -8.46 20.81 39.95
CA GLU A 146 -9.54 20.00 40.51
C GLU A 146 -10.55 20.99 41.09
N ASP A 147 -11.83 20.84 40.76
CA ASP A 147 -12.90 21.27 41.66
C ASP A 147 -14.08 20.31 41.53
N THR A 148 -14.47 19.85 42.72
CA THR A 148 -15.54 18.95 43.07
C THR A 148 -16.91 19.58 42.77
N LEU A 149 -17.78 18.83 42.08
CA LEU A 149 -19.19 18.55 42.45
C LEU A 149 -19.83 17.63 41.42
#